data_AF-A0A4W5LE35-F1
#
_entry.id   AF-A0A4W5LE35-F1
#
_cell.length_a   1.000
_cell.length_b   1.000
_cell.length_c   1.000
_cell.angle_alpha   90.00
_cell.angle_beta   90.00
_cell.angle_gamma   90.00
#
_symmetry.space_group_name_H-M   'P 1'
#
loop_
_entity.id
_entity.type
_entity.pdbx_description
1 polymer ?
#
loop_
_entity_poly.entity_id
_entity_poly.type
_entity_poly.pdbx_seq_one_letter_code
_entity_poly.pdbx_strand_id
1 'polypeptide(L)'
;MCFSYFKCNLCHTFVINYRLQCPSAGLFQCSITGLVFRMEGEGEVLYRTVPWDRRLLAQNGKRPAGPLFKFTCLNGSVCQLHLPHCEIFPGGGCDYLSVAHVTDDIIEFIPPHDITETHIIINISGFCAYGLTKDKDAPVFPIKAQVLLFYQPSDDPELESVLHVLLLPRNVVLMKVQEERARRNGTRETFIETTSDCKLTPDQTYSLSTDGYHRVIPEFQLFPLQPLLPTALPPLVQPSSKITGWL
;
A
#
# COMPACT_ATOMS: atom_id res chain seq x y z
N MET A 1 0.25 14.33 24.16
CA MET A 1 -0.46 13.70 23.02
C MET A 1 -0.29 12.20 23.14
N CYS A 2 -1.38 11.45 23.35
CA CYS A 2 -1.39 10.00 23.40
C CYS A 2 -1.60 9.43 21.99
N PHE A 3 -0.66 8.65 21.47
CA PHE A 3 -0.80 8.02 20.16
C PHE A 3 -1.38 6.61 20.31
N SER A 4 -2.49 6.34 19.63
CA SER A 4 -3.07 4.98 19.54
C SER A 4 -2.82 4.40 18.14
N TYR A 5 -2.36 3.14 18.08
CA TYR A 5 -2.11 2.44 16.84
C TYR A 5 -3.31 1.61 16.42
N PHE A 6 -3.70 1.76 15.16
CA PHE A 6 -4.60 0.85 14.49
C PHE A 6 -3.81 0.06 13.43
N LYS A 7 -3.75 -1.25 13.60
CA LYS A 7 -3.47 -2.18 12.51
C LYS A 7 -4.58 -1.96 11.47
N CYS A 8 -4.24 -1.33 10.34
CA CYS A 8 -5.21 -1.11 9.27
C CYS A 8 -5.52 -2.44 8.58
N ASN A 9 -6.36 -3.25 9.23
CA ASN A 9 -7.01 -4.38 8.59
C ASN A 9 -8.09 -3.80 7.67
N LEU A 10 -7.73 -3.28 6.49
CA LEU A 10 -8.70 -2.78 5.50
C LEU A 10 -9.84 -3.82 5.36
N CYS A 11 -10.99 -3.50 5.94
CA CYS A 11 -12.08 -4.46 6.08
C CYS A 11 -13.06 -4.21 4.94
N HIS A 12 -12.76 -4.80 3.81
CA HIS A 12 -13.65 -5.51 2.88
C HIS A 12 -15.08 -5.07 2.51
N THR A 13 -15.50 -3.81 2.68
CA THR A 13 -16.89 -3.45 2.27
C THR A 13 -17.04 -2.35 1.21
N PHE A 14 -15.96 -1.73 0.72
CA PHE A 14 -16.07 -0.76 -0.39
C PHE A 14 -15.19 -1.13 -1.58
N VAL A 15 -15.80 -1.15 -2.77
CA VAL A 15 -15.14 -1.43 -4.04
C VAL A 15 -15.09 -0.11 -4.83
N ILE A 16 -13.92 0.53 -4.85
CA ILE A 16 -13.67 1.68 -5.70
C ILE A 16 -13.41 1.17 -7.12
N ASN A 17 -14.23 1.63 -8.07
CA ASN A 17 -14.00 1.39 -9.49
C ASN A 17 -13.39 2.64 -10.11
N TYR A 18 -12.28 2.46 -10.81
CA TYR A 18 -11.58 3.48 -11.55
C TYR A 18 -11.92 3.34 -13.03
N ARG A 19 -12.15 4.47 -13.69
CA ARG A 19 -12.44 4.56 -15.13
C ARG A 19 -11.47 5.54 -15.75
N LEU A 20 -10.69 5.07 -16.72
CA LEU A 20 -9.74 5.90 -17.46
C LEU A 20 -10.10 5.88 -18.95
N GLN A 21 -10.40 7.07 -19.48
CA GLN A 21 -10.60 7.28 -20.92
C GLN A 21 -9.26 7.56 -21.58
N CYS A 22 -8.97 6.85 -22.66
CA CYS A 22 -7.77 7.02 -23.46
C CYS A 22 -8.18 7.40 -24.88
N PRO A 23 -8.12 8.69 -25.27
CA PRO A 23 -8.67 9.17 -26.54
C PRO A 23 -7.85 8.76 -27.78
N SER A 24 -6.63 8.25 -27.60
CA SER A 24 -5.71 7.92 -28.68
C SER A 24 -4.66 6.92 -28.24
N ALA A 25 -3.83 6.47 -29.19
CA ALA A 25 -2.58 5.80 -28.88
C ALA A 25 -1.70 6.69 -27.97
N GLY A 26 -1.00 6.08 -27.00
CA GLY A 26 -0.15 6.82 -26.06
C GLY A 26 0.02 6.14 -24.70
N LEU A 27 0.69 6.84 -23.79
CA LEU A 27 0.85 6.45 -22.38
C LEU A 27 -0.08 7.29 -21.51
N PHE A 28 -0.93 6.62 -20.72
CA PHE A 28 -1.89 7.29 -19.83
C PHE A 28 -1.67 6.84 -18.40
N GLN A 29 -1.40 7.80 -17.51
CA GLN A 29 -1.20 7.53 -16.09
C GLN A 29 -2.43 7.92 -15.29
N CYS A 30 -2.88 7.02 -14.40
CA CYS A 30 -3.86 7.38 -13.38
C CYS A 30 -3.16 8.04 -12.20
N SER A 31 -3.47 9.31 -11.93
CA SER A 31 -2.91 10.06 -10.79
C SER A 31 -3.28 9.50 -9.42
N ILE A 32 -4.39 8.75 -9.31
CA ILE A 32 -4.88 8.18 -8.05
C ILE A 32 -4.11 6.91 -7.66
N THR A 33 -3.89 6.02 -8.63
CA THR A 33 -3.32 4.69 -8.38
C THR A 33 -1.88 4.54 -8.84
N GLY A 34 -1.39 5.49 -9.64
CA GLY A 34 -0.06 5.45 -10.24
C GLY A 34 0.06 4.51 -11.44
N LEU A 35 -0.97 3.72 -11.78
CA LEU A 35 -0.92 2.82 -12.94
C LEU A 35 -0.71 3.60 -14.25
N VAL A 36 0.12 3.06 -15.14
CA VAL A 36 0.28 3.58 -16.51
C VAL A 36 -0.16 2.52 -17.51
N PHE A 37 -0.89 2.95 -18.53
CA PHE A 37 -1.39 2.12 -19.62
C PHE A 37 -0.79 2.58 -20.94
N ARG A 38 -0.19 1.65 -21.69
CA ARG A 38 0.19 1.89 -23.08
C ARG A 38 -0.94 1.43 -24.00
N MET A 39 -1.49 2.39 -24.73
CA MET A 39 -2.61 2.20 -25.63
C MET A 39 -2.12 2.23 -27.08
N GLU A 40 -2.63 1.32 -27.91
CA GLU A 40 -2.39 1.32 -29.36
C GLU A 40 -3.37 2.22 -30.13
N GLY A 41 -4.48 2.62 -29.50
CA GLY A 41 -5.52 3.45 -30.09
C GLY A 41 -6.45 4.00 -29.02
N GLU A 42 -7.60 4.53 -29.44
CA GLU A 42 -8.67 4.93 -28.51
C GLU A 42 -9.17 3.71 -27.72
N GLY A 43 -9.44 3.90 -26.43
CA GLY A 43 -9.93 2.84 -25.56
C GLY A 43 -10.31 3.31 -24.17
N GLU A 44 -10.82 2.36 -23.40
CA GLU A 44 -11.31 2.59 -22.05
C GLU A 44 -10.91 1.46 -21.12
N VAL A 45 -10.27 1.84 -20.02
CA VAL A 45 -9.85 0.89 -18.99
C VAL A 45 -10.71 1.09 -17.73
N LEU A 46 -11.42 0.03 -17.33
CA LEU A 46 -12.01 -0.08 -16.01
C LEU A 46 -11.17 -1.00 -15.15
N TYR A 47 -10.96 -0.61 -13.90
CA TYR A 47 -10.28 -1.47 -12.95
C TYR A 47 -10.62 -1.11 -11.52
N ARG A 48 -10.29 -2.02 -10.61
CA ARG A 48 -10.52 -1.86 -9.17
C ARG A 48 -9.45 -2.60 -8.39
N THR A 49 -9.21 -2.17 -7.16
CA THR A 49 -8.36 -2.96 -6.25
C THR A 49 -9.16 -4.13 -5.68
N VAL A 50 -8.57 -5.33 -5.69
CA VAL A 50 -9.11 -6.54 -5.08
C VAL A 50 -8.16 -7.04 -3.98
N PRO A 51 -8.64 -7.83 -3.01
CA PRO A 51 -7.73 -8.43 -2.04
C PRO A 51 -6.81 -9.44 -2.68
N TRP A 52 -5.64 -9.61 -2.08
CA TRP A 52 -4.80 -10.78 -2.32
C TRP A 52 -5.35 -12.00 -1.59
N ASP A 53 -5.39 -13.14 -2.26
CA ASP A 53 -5.37 -14.42 -1.56
C ASP A 53 -3.94 -14.66 -1.03
N ARG A 54 -3.78 -14.41 0.27
CA ARG A 54 -2.47 -14.56 0.92
C ARG A 54 -2.09 -16.01 1.15
N ARG A 55 -3.05 -16.92 1.26
CA ARG A 55 -2.75 -18.35 1.42
C ARG A 55 -2.16 -18.86 0.12
N LEU A 56 -2.77 -18.53 -1.01
CA LEU A 56 -2.28 -18.88 -2.34
C LEU A 56 -0.89 -18.28 -2.62
N LEU A 57 -0.66 -17.01 -2.29
CA LEU A 57 0.66 -16.40 -2.43
C LEU A 57 1.72 -17.09 -1.55
N ALA A 58 1.40 -17.36 -0.29
CA ALA A 58 2.33 -17.99 0.64
C ALA A 58 2.70 -19.42 0.21
N GLN A 59 1.75 -20.17 -0.35
CA GLN A 59 2.00 -21.51 -0.93
C GLN A 59 3.00 -21.47 -2.08
N ASN A 60 3.03 -20.37 -2.83
CA ASN A 60 3.98 -20.15 -3.93
C ASN A 60 5.29 -19.47 -3.47
N GLY A 61 5.53 -19.33 -2.16
CA GLY A 61 6.74 -18.69 -1.64
C GLY A 61 6.79 -17.18 -1.93
N LYS A 62 5.63 -16.53 -2.13
CA LYS A 62 5.53 -15.11 -2.48
C LYS A 62 4.82 -14.30 -1.39
N ARG A 63 5.05 -12.99 -1.40
CA ARG A 63 4.34 -11.99 -0.59
C ARG A 63 3.89 -10.83 -1.48
N PRO A 64 2.82 -10.10 -1.12
CA PRO A 64 2.44 -8.89 -1.84
C PRO A 64 3.57 -7.83 -1.79
N ALA A 65 3.82 -7.17 -2.92
CA ALA A 65 4.68 -5.99 -3.04
C ALA A 65 3.88 -4.72 -3.43
N GLY A 66 2.56 -4.82 -3.48
CA GLY A 66 1.66 -3.70 -3.80
C GLY A 66 0.19 -4.14 -3.84
N PRO A 67 -0.71 -3.26 -4.29
CA PRO A 67 -2.12 -3.60 -4.52
C PRO A 67 -2.28 -4.63 -5.65
N LEU A 68 -3.35 -5.43 -5.58
CA LEU A 68 -3.82 -6.27 -6.69
C LEU A 68 -4.94 -5.52 -7.43
N PHE A 69 -4.79 -5.34 -8.73
CA PHE A 69 -5.75 -4.63 -9.57
C PHE A 69 -6.46 -5.60 -10.49
N LYS A 70 -7.79 -5.70 -10.38
CA LYS A 70 -8.62 -6.46 -11.33
C LYS A 70 -9.08 -5.52 -12.43
N PHE A 71 -8.72 -5.86 -13.66
CA PHE A 71 -9.05 -5.10 -14.85
C PHE A 71 -10.28 -5.70 -15.53
N THR A 72 -11.04 -4.83 -16.16
CA THR A 72 -12.10 -5.13 -17.11
C THR A 72 -11.95 -4.10 -18.22
N CYS A 73 -11.64 -4.54 -19.44
CA CYS A 73 -11.60 -3.61 -20.56
C CYS A 73 -12.94 -3.56 -21.23
N LEU A 74 -13.37 -2.34 -21.53
CA LEU A 74 -14.62 -2.11 -22.24
C LEU A 74 -14.38 -1.86 -23.73
N ASN A 75 -13.23 -1.29 -24.12
CA ASN A 75 -12.89 -1.02 -25.52
C ASN A 75 -11.38 -0.75 -25.73
N GLY A 76 -10.84 -1.12 -26.90
CA GLY A 76 -9.45 -0.82 -27.31
C GLY A 76 -8.39 -1.88 -26.93
N SER A 77 -7.16 -1.69 -27.42
CA SER A 77 -6.01 -2.59 -27.20
C SER A 77 -4.99 -1.95 -26.26
N VAL A 78 -5.11 -2.25 -24.96
CA VAL A 78 -4.02 -2.01 -24.01
C VAL A 78 -2.92 -3.04 -24.30
N CYS A 79 -1.72 -2.61 -24.66
CA CYS A 79 -0.62 -3.53 -24.96
C CYS A 79 0.40 -3.64 -23.82
N GLN A 80 0.53 -2.61 -22.98
CA GLN A 80 1.40 -2.65 -21.80
C GLN A 80 0.74 -2.06 -20.57
N LEU A 81 1.06 -2.65 -19.42
CA LEU A 81 0.67 -2.20 -18.09
C LEU A 81 1.93 -1.90 -17.27
N HIS A 82 1.97 -0.72 -16.66
CA HIS A 82 3.04 -0.33 -15.75
C HIS A 82 2.47 -0.31 -14.33
N LEU A 83 3.00 -1.19 -13.48
CA LEU A 83 2.60 -1.37 -12.09
C LEU A 83 3.56 -0.61 -11.16
N PRO A 84 3.07 0.29 -10.30
CA PRO A 84 3.94 1.06 -9.42
C PRO A 84 4.54 0.19 -8.31
N HIS A 85 5.85 0.32 -8.10
CA HIS A 85 6.56 -0.23 -6.96
C HIS A 85 7.19 0.87 -6.10
N CYS A 86 7.61 0.49 -4.90
CA CYS A 86 8.33 1.36 -3.98
C CYS A 86 9.76 0.90 -3.71
N GLU A 87 10.20 -0.23 -4.29
CA GLU A 87 11.54 -0.78 -4.04
C GLU A 87 12.67 0.17 -4.48
N ILE A 88 13.74 0.23 -3.68
CA ILE A 88 14.98 0.96 -4.00
C ILE A 88 16.07 -0.09 -4.23
N PHE A 89 16.71 -0.07 -5.40
CA PHE A 89 17.68 -1.08 -5.82
C PHE A 89 19.13 -0.59 -5.64
N PRO A 90 19.82 -0.92 -4.53
CA PRO A 90 21.24 -0.60 -4.40
C PRO A 90 22.07 -1.59 -5.23
N GLY A 91 22.35 -1.25 -6.50
CA GLY A 91 23.34 -1.99 -7.30
C GLY A 91 22.82 -2.99 -8.33
N GLY A 92 21.57 -2.87 -8.78
CA GLY A 92 21.19 -3.35 -10.12
C GLY A 92 20.53 -4.72 -10.24
N GLY A 93 19.70 -5.13 -9.28
CA GLY A 93 18.87 -6.34 -9.42
C GLY A 93 17.54 -6.23 -8.68
N CYS A 94 16.49 -6.70 -9.35
CA CYS A 94 15.11 -6.74 -8.86
C CYS A 94 14.50 -8.12 -9.08
N ASP A 95 15.36 -9.14 -9.16
CA ASP A 95 15.04 -10.52 -9.55
C ASP A 95 14.06 -11.20 -8.58
N TYR A 96 13.94 -10.67 -7.37
CA TYR A 96 12.99 -11.09 -6.36
C TYR A 96 11.58 -10.52 -6.58
N LEU A 97 11.38 -9.60 -7.53
CA LEU A 97 10.09 -9.03 -7.91
C LEU A 97 9.51 -9.76 -9.11
N SER A 98 8.22 -10.06 -9.02
CA SER A 98 7.45 -10.68 -10.11
C SER A 98 6.07 -10.09 -10.20
N VAL A 99 5.48 -10.09 -11.39
CA VAL A 99 4.07 -9.73 -11.54
C VAL A 99 3.23 -10.99 -11.41
N ALA A 100 2.31 -11.00 -10.46
CA ALA A 100 1.29 -12.04 -10.41
C ALA A 100 0.19 -11.70 -11.41
N HIS A 101 -0.16 -12.69 -12.23
CA HIS A 101 -1.35 -12.73 -13.06
C HIS A 101 -2.32 -13.73 -12.41
N VAL A 102 -3.48 -13.24 -11.99
CA VAL A 102 -4.45 -14.02 -11.22
C VAL A 102 -5.75 -14.15 -12.02
N THR A 103 -6.15 -15.40 -12.26
CA THR A 103 -7.37 -15.81 -12.97
C THR A 103 -8.15 -16.80 -12.12
N ASP A 104 -9.32 -16.40 -11.63
CA ASP A 104 -10.21 -17.16 -10.73
C ASP A 104 -9.50 -17.84 -9.54
N ASP A 105 -8.83 -18.99 -9.75
CA ASP A 105 -8.08 -19.76 -8.74
C ASP A 105 -6.61 -20.06 -9.10
N ILE A 106 -6.12 -19.60 -10.26
CA ILE A 106 -4.76 -19.83 -10.72
C ILE A 106 -3.96 -18.54 -10.58
N ILE A 107 -2.74 -18.67 -10.07
CA ILE A 107 -1.74 -17.60 -10.04
C ILE A 107 -0.55 -17.99 -10.90
N GLU A 108 -0.23 -17.15 -11.87
CA GLU A 108 0.95 -17.26 -12.72
C GLU A 108 1.89 -16.08 -12.40
N PHE A 109 3.19 -16.34 -12.41
CA PHE A 109 4.19 -15.28 -12.19
C PHE A 109 4.84 -14.94 -13.53
N ILE A 110 4.56 -13.73 -14.00
CA ILE A 110 5.08 -13.19 -15.24
C ILE A 110 6.37 -12.43 -14.91
N PRO A 111 7.48 -12.70 -15.62
CA PRO A 111 8.69 -11.89 -15.49
C PRO A 111 8.42 -10.47 -16.02
N PRO A 112 9.05 -9.46 -15.42
CA PRO A 112 8.96 -8.10 -15.91
C PRO A 112 9.49 -8.00 -17.35
N HIS A 113 8.85 -7.19 -18.19
CA HIS A 113 9.40 -6.80 -19.49
C HIS A 113 10.53 -5.78 -19.30
N ASP A 114 10.31 -4.82 -18.40
CA ASP A 114 11.30 -3.82 -18.00
C ASP A 114 10.99 -3.31 -16.58
N ILE A 115 11.99 -2.76 -15.89
CA ILE A 115 11.86 -2.21 -14.54
C ILE A 115 12.53 -0.84 -14.49
N THR A 116 11.71 0.16 -14.16
CA THR A 116 12.14 1.55 -13.97
C THR A 116 12.36 1.85 -12.48
N GLU A 117 12.68 3.09 -12.12
CA GLU A 117 12.80 3.49 -10.71
C GLU A 117 11.48 3.48 -9.92
N THR A 118 10.34 3.38 -10.60
CA THR A 118 9.00 3.53 -10.00
C THR A 118 7.97 2.54 -10.49
N HIS A 119 8.20 1.88 -11.62
CA HIS A 119 7.25 0.97 -12.25
C HIS A 119 7.91 -0.30 -12.78
N ILE A 120 7.20 -1.41 -12.66
CA ILE A 120 7.43 -2.64 -13.42
C ILE A 120 6.52 -2.63 -14.63
N ILE A 121 7.09 -2.87 -15.81
CA ILE A 121 6.40 -2.87 -17.09
C ILE A 121 6.16 -4.32 -17.52
N ILE A 122 4.94 -4.64 -17.92
CA ILE A 122 4.59 -5.93 -18.53
C ILE A 122 3.77 -5.72 -19.79
N ASN A 123 3.93 -6.62 -20.75
CA ASN A 123 3.01 -6.75 -21.88
C ASN A 123 1.78 -7.53 -21.40
N ILE A 124 0.59 -7.04 -21.76
CA ILE A 124 -0.66 -7.74 -21.43
C ILE A 124 -1.45 -8.01 -22.71
N SER A 125 -2.10 -9.16 -22.77
CA SER A 125 -2.98 -9.56 -23.87
C SER A 125 -4.41 -9.86 -23.40
N GLY A 126 -4.68 -9.71 -22.11
CA GLY A 126 -5.97 -10.01 -21.49
C GLY A 126 -6.23 -9.17 -20.24
N PHE A 127 -7.48 -9.18 -19.78
CA PHE A 127 -7.93 -8.39 -18.65
C PHE A 127 -8.31 -9.30 -17.49
N CYS A 128 -7.32 -9.49 -16.61
CA CYS A 128 -7.45 -10.29 -15.40
C CYS A 128 -7.02 -9.45 -14.19
N ALA A 129 -6.61 -10.09 -13.09
CA ALA A 129 -6.01 -9.36 -11.98
C ALA A 129 -4.48 -9.39 -12.06
N TYR A 130 -3.85 -8.22 -11.94
CA TYR A 130 -2.39 -8.05 -11.92
C TYR A 130 -1.93 -7.31 -10.68
N GLY A 131 -0.84 -7.76 -10.08
CA GLY A 131 -0.26 -7.13 -8.90
C GLY A 131 1.19 -7.53 -8.69
N LEU A 132 1.94 -6.69 -7.99
CA LEU A 132 3.34 -6.95 -7.71
C LEU A 132 3.49 -7.90 -6.53
N THR A 133 4.41 -8.84 -6.68
CA THR A 133 4.80 -9.81 -5.66
C THR A 133 6.30 -9.79 -5.46
N LYS A 134 6.72 -10.20 -4.27
CA LYS A 134 8.12 -10.42 -3.93
C LYS A 134 8.32 -11.80 -3.36
N ASP A 135 9.51 -12.34 -3.52
CA ASP A 135 9.90 -13.60 -2.88
C ASP A 135 9.79 -13.48 -1.36
N LYS A 136 9.39 -14.58 -0.71
CA LYS A 136 9.23 -14.64 0.74
C LYS A 136 10.54 -14.33 1.47
N ASP A 137 11.66 -14.71 0.86
CA ASP A 137 13.01 -14.58 1.41
C ASP A 137 13.80 -13.45 0.73
N ALA A 138 13.08 -12.53 0.04
CA ALA A 138 13.69 -11.36 -0.58
C ALA A 138 14.46 -10.52 0.45
N PRO A 139 15.63 -9.98 0.07
CA PRO A 139 16.41 -9.11 0.94
C PRO A 139 15.60 -7.88 1.37
N VAL A 140 15.88 -7.40 2.59
CA VAL A 140 15.26 -6.18 3.11
C VAL A 140 16.03 -4.97 2.58
N PHE A 141 15.42 -4.26 1.65
CA PHE A 141 15.92 -2.98 1.16
C PHE A 141 15.05 -1.81 1.62
N PRO A 142 15.61 -0.59 1.70
CA PRO A 142 14.81 0.61 1.83
C PRO A 142 13.77 0.73 0.70
N ILE A 143 12.62 1.29 1.02
CA ILE A 143 11.54 1.56 0.08
C ILE A 143 11.20 3.04 0.05
N LYS A 144 10.74 3.54 -1.11
CA LYS A 144 10.04 4.81 -1.22
C LYS A 144 8.74 4.71 -0.41
N ALA A 145 8.57 5.62 0.53
CA ALA A 145 7.47 5.62 1.46
C ALA A 145 6.82 7.00 1.58
N GLN A 146 5.69 7.02 2.26
CA GLN A 146 4.95 8.23 2.60
C GLN A 146 4.52 8.16 4.07
N VAL A 147 4.44 9.32 4.69
CA VAL A 147 3.93 9.52 6.04
C VAL A 147 2.57 10.16 5.91
N LEU A 148 1.54 9.57 6.52
CA LEU A 148 0.21 10.16 6.57
C LEU A 148 -0.13 10.56 7.99
N LEU A 149 -0.70 11.75 8.14
CA LEU A 149 -1.07 12.33 9.42
C LEU A 149 -2.59 12.49 9.49
N PHE A 150 -3.20 11.99 10.56
CA PHE A 150 -4.62 12.20 10.86
C PHE A 150 -4.73 12.76 12.27
N TYR A 151 -5.28 13.95 12.38
CA TYR A 151 -5.44 14.65 13.65
C TYR A 151 -6.86 14.49 14.17
N GLN A 152 -6.97 14.00 15.40
CA GLN A 152 -8.22 13.91 16.14
C GLN A 152 -8.16 14.90 17.30
N PRO A 153 -8.89 16.04 17.23
CA PRO A 153 -8.97 16.96 18.34
C PRO A 153 -9.70 16.32 19.53
N SER A 154 -9.33 16.75 20.73
CA SER A 154 -10.15 16.51 21.92
C SER A 154 -11.15 17.64 22.11
N ASP A 155 -12.41 17.29 22.39
CA ASP A 155 -13.44 18.26 22.80
C ASP A 155 -13.33 18.62 24.29
N ASP A 156 -12.56 17.85 25.06
CA ASP A 156 -12.30 18.05 26.49
C ASP A 156 -10.90 18.67 26.67
N PRO A 157 -10.78 19.85 27.30
CA PRO A 157 -9.49 20.51 27.59
C PRO A 157 -8.55 19.69 28.48
N GLU A 158 -9.08 18.75 29.27
CA GLU A 158 -8.29 17.88 30.15
C GLU A 158 -7.77 16.63 29.41
N LEU A 159 -8.32 16.32 28.23
CA LEU A 159 -7.90 15.19 27.40
C LEU A 159 -6.98 15.65 26.27
N GLU A 160 -5.98 14.83 25.97
CA GLU A 160 -5.03 15.15 24.91
C GLU A 160 -5.60 14.84 23.52
N SER A 161 -5.39 15.77 22.58
CA SER A 161 -5.59 15.46 21.15
C SER A 161 -4.67 14.33 20.69
N VAL A 162 -5.17 13.55 19.73
CA VAL A 162 -4.46 12.38 19.18
C VAL A 162 -4.00 12.70 17.77
N LEU A 163 -2.73 12.47 17.49
CA LEU A 163 -2.18 12.48 16.13
C LEU A 163 -1.91 11.04 15.71
N HIS A 164 -2.57 10.54 14.69
CA HIS A 164 -2.25 9.24 14.11
C HIS A 164 -1.25 9.41 12.98
N VAL A 165 -0.12 8.70 13.09
CA VAL A 165 0.95 8.67 12.09
C VAL A 165 0.95 7.30 11.42
N LEU A 166 0.85 7.27 10.10
CA LEU A 166 0.99 6.05 9.32
C LEU A 166 2.22 6.16 8.45
N LEU A 167 3.09 5.16 8.56
CA LEU A 167 4.20 4.94 7.65
C LEU A 167 3.79 3.90 6.63
N LEU A 168 3.63 4.31 5.37
CA LEU A 168 3.13 3.44 4.31
C LEU A 168 4.09 3.41 3.12
N PRO A 169 4.20 2.28 2.42
CA PRO A 169 4.82 2.24 1.10
C PRO A 169 4.19 3.24 0.14
N ARG A 170 4.98 3.87 -0.73
CA ARG A 170 4.51 4.92 -1.66
C ARG A 170 3.54 4.41 -2.72
N ASN A 171 3.52 3.11 -2.99
CA ASN A 171 2.59 2.48 -3.94
C ASN A 171 1.26 2.07 -3.28
N VAL A 172 0.99 2.51 -2.04
CA VAL A 172 -0.34 2.40 -1.43
C VAL A 172 -1.26 3.51 -1.96
N VAL A 173 -2.46 3.15 -2.39
CA VAL A 173 -3.46 4.09 -2.90
C VAL A 173 -4.01 4.96 -1.76
N LEU A 174 -3.57 6.22 -1.67
CA LEU A 174 -3.92 7.16 -0.59
C LEU A 174 -5.42 7.33 -0.39
N MET A 175 -6.17 7.48 -1.48
CA MET A 175 -7.64 7.63 -1.45
C MET A 175 -8.30 6.49 -0.66
N LYS A 176 -7.84 5.25 -0.86
CA LYS A 176 -8.36 4.08 -0.14
C LYS A 176 -8.04 4.11 1.36
N VAL A 177 -6.89 4.68 1.73
CA VAL A 177 -6.51 4.85 3.15
C VAL A 177 -7.41 5.88 3.82
N GLN A 178 -7.63 7.02 3.16
CA GLN A 178 -8.50 8.09 3.66
C GLN A 178 -9.96 7.62 3.81
N GLU A 179 -10.48 6.86 2.83
CA GLU A 179 -11.82 6.30 2.90
C GLU A 179 -11.98 5.29 4.06
N GLU A 180 -11.03 4.37 4.23
CA GLU A 180 -11.09 3.42 5.34
C GLU A 180 -10.99 4.10 6.71
N ARG A 181 -10.23 5.20 6.80
CA ARG A 181 -10.17 6.06 7.99
C ARG A 181 -11.51 6.73 8.25
N ALA A 182 -12.06 7.42 7.26
CA ALA A 182 -13.36 8.07 7.35
C ALA A 182 -14.48 7.09 7.73
N ARG A 183 -14.45 5.86 7.19
CA ARG A 183 -15.43 4.82 7.52
C ARG A 183 -15.37 4.39 9.00
N ARG A 184 -14.17 4.30 9.58
CA ARG A 184 -13.99 3.83 10.97
C ARG A 184 -14.21 4.94 11.98
N ASN A 185 -13.71 6.13 11.65
CA ASN A 185 -13.56 7.22 12.61
C ASN A 185 -14.57 8.36 12.36
N GLY A 186 -15.31 8.30 11.25
CA GLY A 186 -16.24 9.35 10.85
C GLY A 186 -15.52 10.68 10.61
N THR A 187 -16.13 11.75 11.10
CA THR A 187 -15.57 13.12 11.04
C THR A 187 -14.69 13.47 12.24
N ARG A 188 -14.33 12.49 13.09
CA ARG A 188 -13.50 12.72 14.28
C ARG A 188 -12.03 12.97 13.95
N GLU A 189 -11.60 12.55 12.76
CA GLU A 189 -10.23 12.74 12.28
C GLU A 189 -10.19 13.66 11.07
N THR A 190 -9.23 14.58 11.06
CA THR A 190 -8.90 15.43 9.92
C THR A 190 -7.58 14.95 9.33
N PHE A 191 -7.57 14.68 8.02
CA PHE A 191 -6.32 14.39 7.30
C PHE A 191 -5.49 15.66 7.18
N ILE A 192 -4.22 15.60 7.59
CA ILE A 192 -3.25 16.68 7.39
C ILE A 192 -2.43 16.32 6.16
N GLU A 193 -2.51 17.15 5.13
CA GLU A 193 -1.72 16.98 3.92
C GLU A 193 -0.23 17.18 4.23
N THR A 194 0.60 16.27 3.72
CA THR A 194 2.05 16.29 3.91
C THR A 194 2.76 16.04 2.59
N THR A 195 3.90 16.68 2.36
CA THR A 195 4.73 16.50 1.16
C THR A 195 5.79 15.41 1.33
N SER A 196 5.55 14.39 2.16
CA SER A 196 6.57 13.42 2.55
C SER A 196 7.05 12.58 1.35
N ASP A 197 8.29 12.80 0.93
CA ASP A 197 9.05 11.87 0.09
C ASP A 197 10.18 11.28 0.93
N CYS A 198 9.93 10.10 1.48
CA CYS A 198 10.82 9.50 2.48
C CYS A 198 11.26 8.09 2.08
N LYS A 199 12.37 7.65 2.66
CA LYS A 199 12.88 6.29 2.51
C LYS A 199 12.76 5.59 3.84
N LEU A 200 12.04 4.48 3.87
CA LEU A 200 11.88 3.66 5.07
C LEU A 200 12.42 2.26 4.80
N THR A 201 13.09 1.68 5.78
CA THR A 201 13.55 0.30 5.77
C THR A 201 12.55 -0.54 6.54
N PRO A 202 12.05 -1.64 5.95
CA PRO A 202 11.19 -2.57 6.66
C PRO A 202 11.79 -3.05 7.99
N ASP A 203 10.90 -3.29 8.95
CA ASP A 203 11.21 -3.80 10.28
C ASP A 203 12.18 -2.94 11.11
N GLN A 204 12.25 -1.64 10.81
CA GLN A 204 12.98 -0.65 11.61
C GLN A 204 12.07 0.15 12.55
N THR A 205 12.70 0.76 13.56
CA THR A 205 12.03 1.67 14.51
C THR A 205 12.23 3.11 14.06
N TYR A 206 11.17 3.90 14.12
CA TYR A 206 11.20 5.33 13.82
C TYR A 206 10.70 6.11 15.04
N SER A 207 11.19 7.33 15.21
CA SER A 207 10.76 8.26 16.27
C SER A 207 10.14 9.49 15.65
N LEU A 208 9.11 10.03 16.31
CA LEU A 208 8.52 11.32 15.97
C LEU A 208 9.02 12.36 16.98
N SER A 209 9.54 13.47 16.49
CA SER A 209 9.99 14.59 17.32
C SER A 209 9.35 15.90 16.86
N THR A 210 9.24 16.85 17.77
CA THR A 210 8.74 18.22 17.54
C THR A 210 9.76 19.22 18.07
N ASP A 211 9.59 20.51 17.78
CA ASP A 211 10.55 21.60 18.06
C ASP A 211 10.71 21.96 19.56
N GLY A 212 10.21 21.10 20.46
CA GLY A 212 10.47 21.14 21.89
C GLY A 212 9.37 21.76 22.75
N TYR A 213 8.37 22.42 22.16
CA TYR A 213 7.25 23.01 22.91
C TYR A 213 6.14 22.01 23.23
N HIS A 214 6.15 20.86 22.56
CA HIS A 214 5.10 19.84 22.70
C HIS A 214 5.70 18.48 23.05
N ARG A 215 5.01 17.75 23.93
CA ARG A 215 5.44 16.41 24.35
C ARG A 215 4.78 15.33 23.47
N VAL A 216 5.60 14.52 22.82
CA VAL A 216 5.19 13.38 22.00
C VAL A 216 5.17 12.12 22.86
N ILE A 217 4.04 11.40 22.96
CA ILE A 217 3.94 10.16 23.77
C ILE A 217 3.15 9.08 23.03
N PRO A 218 3.80 8.03 22.50
CA PRO A 218 5.13 7.55 22.84
C PRO A 218 6.24 8.19 21.97
N GLU A 219 7.44 8.31 22.53
CA GLU A 219 8.62 8.86 21.84
C GLU A 219 9.22 7.90 20.79
N PHE A 220 9.03 6.58 20.98
CA PHE A 220 9.54 5.53 20.12
C PHE A 220 8.49 4.46 19.88
N GLN A 221 8.43 3.93 18.66
CA GLN A 221 7.56 2.80 18.36
C GLN A 221 8.13 1.89 17.27
N LEU A 222 7.98 0.59 17.48
CA LEU A 222 8.25 -0.41 16.45
C LEU A 222 7.26 -0.23 15.31
N PHE A 223 7.78 0.01 14.10
CA PHE A 223 7.01 0.02 12.88
C PHE A 223 7.29 -1.25 12.09
N PRO A 224 6.58 -2.35 12.39
CA PRO A 224 6.60 -3.48 11.49
C PRO A 224 5.97 -2.99 10.17
N LEU A 225 6.80 -2.78 9.15
CA LEU A 225 6.35 -2.78 7.75
C LEU A 225 6.04 -4.24 7.38
N GLN A 226 5.13 -4.86 8.15
CA GLN A 226 4.70 -6.22 7.94
C GLN A 226 3.96 -6.28 6.60
N PRO A 227 4.28 -7.22 5.71
CA PRO A 227 3.26 -7.73 4.82
C PRO A 227 2.19 -8.32 5.74
N LEU A 228 1.05 -7.62 5.80
CA LEU A 228 -0.12 -7.93 6.63
C LEU A 228 -0.30 -9.46 6.80
N LEU A 229 -0.01 -10.02 7.97
CA LEU A 229 -0.35 -11.41 8.29
C LEU A 229 -1.80 -11.52 8.80
N PRO A 230 -2.53 -12.59 8.45
CA PRO A 230 -3.83 -12.88 9.05
C PRO A 230 -3.68 -13.57 10.42
N THR A 231 -4.64 -13.29 11.31
CA THR A 231 -4.91 -13.90 12.64
C THR A 231 -3.93 -13.52 13.76
N ALA A 232 -4.31 -13.24 15.01
CA ALA A 232 -5.56 -13.40 15.75
C ALA A 232 -6.02 -12.06 16.38
N LEU A 233 -7.28 -11.99 16.82
CA LEU A 233 -7.73 -10.97 17.78
C LEU A 233 -6.79 -11.00 18.99
N PRO A 234 -6.14 -9.89 19.40
CA PRO A 234 -5.58 -9.86 20.74
C PRO A 234 -6.74 -9.98 21.73
N PRO A 235 -6.60 -10.74 22.83
CA PRO A 235 -7.54 -10.62 23.93
C PRO A 235 -7.56 -9.15 24.39
N LEU A 236 -8.71 -8.69 24.88
CA LEU A 236 -8.83 -7.42 25.59
C LEU A 236 -7.86 -7.45 26.78
N VAL A 237 -6.65 -6.91 26.60
CA VAL A 237 -5.70 -6.70 27.68
C VAL A 237 -5.97 -5.32 28.25
N GLN A 238 -6.52 -5.31 29.46
CA GLN A 238 -6.55 -4.14 30.33
C GLN A 238 -5.13 -3.65 30.63
N PRO A 239 -4.94 -2.35 30.94
CA PRO A 239 -3.62 -1.77 31.07
C PRO A 239 -2.91 -2.33 32.31
N SER A 240 -1.99 -3.25 32.10
CA SER A 240 -0.93 -3.52 33.07
C SER A 240 0.38 -3.77 32.36
N SER A 241 1.40 -3.16 32.93
CA SER A 241 2.77 -3.01 32.48
C SER A 241 3.50 -4.34 32.19
N LYS A 242 4.41 -4.25 31.21
CA LYS A 242 5.49 -5.19 30.85
C LYS A 242 5.07 -6.55 30.27
N ILE A 243 5.36 -6.75 28.98
CA ILE A 243 5.92 -8.04 28.50
C ILE A 243 7.02 -7.77 27.47
N THR A 244 8.20 -8.29 27.79
CA THR A 244 9.42 -8.46 27.00
C THR A 244 9.29 -9.60 25.98
N GLY A 245 9.79 -9.38 24.76
CA GLY A 245 10.39 -10.36 23.84
C GLY A 245 9.63 -11.62 23.42
N TRP A 246 9.59 -11.86 22.10
CA TRP A 246 10.07 -13.06 21.37
C TRP A 246 9.18 -13.47 20.18
N LEU A 247 9.90 -13.76 19.08
CA LEU A 247 9.57 -14.36 17.77
C LEU A 247 8.75 -13.54 16.77
#